data_AF-A0A942LJR6-F1
#
_entry.id   AF-A0A942LJR6-F1
#
_cell.length_a   1.000
_cell.length_b   1.000
_cell.length_c   1.000
_cell.angle_alpha   90.00
_cell.angle_beta   90.00
_cell.angle_gamma   90.00
#
_symmetry.space_group_name_H-M   'P 1'
#
loop_
_entity.id
_entity.type
_entity.pdbx_description
1 polymer ?
#
loop_
_entity_poly.entity_id
_entity_poly.type
_entity_poly.pdbx_seq_one_letter_code
_entity_poly.pdbx_strand_id
1 'polypeptide(L)'
;MHQGLKSCCLHENPAALAAQPVWANHGKPNVEIAFQAAEMVGLDLARARQAVARPSMQALLQQDIQDLQALKVNKTPTFFVNGRSLPSFGPDQLAALVAEEVVGSKR
;
A
#
# COMPACT_ATOMS: atom_id res chain seq x y z
N MET A 1 -14.60 -31.83 13.01
CA MET A 1 -14.91 -30.43 13.38
C MET A 1 -13.61 -29.63 13.58
N HIS A 2 -12.86 -29.34 12.53
CA HIS A 2 -11.63 -28.54 12.59
C HIS A 2 -11.60 -27.46 11.50
N GLN A 3 -12.62 -26.60 11.52
CA GLN A 3 -12.61 -25.32 10.81
C GLN A 3 -12.90 -24.24 11.84
N GLY A 4 -11.86 -23.72 12.50
CA GLY A 4 -12.06 -22.80 13.62
C GLY A 4 -10.96 -21.79 13.91
N LEU A 5 -9.87 -21.72 13.11
CA LEU A 5 -8.72 -20.86 13.43
C LEU A 5 -8.09 -20.13 12.24
N LYS A 6 -8.71 -20.12 11.05
CA LYS A 6 -8.17 -19.38 9.89
C LYS A 6 -8.74 -17.96 9.70
N SER A 7 -9.56 -17.45 10.62
CA SER A 7 -10.31 -16.20 10.39
C SER A 7 -9.72 -14.91 11.00
N CYS A 8 -8.66 -14.99 11.82
CA CYS A 8 -8.24 -13.81 12.61
C CYS A 8 -7.08 -13.00 12.02
N CYS A 9 -6.37 -13.47 10.99
CA CYS A 9 -5.16 -12.80 10.49
C CYS A 9 -5.07 -12.65 8.95
N LEU A 10 -6.17 -12.80 8.20
CA LEU A 10 -6.15 -12.70 6.73
C LEU A 10 -6.60 -11.34 6.17
N HIS A 11 -6.72 -10.29 7.00
CA HIS A 11 -7.23 -8.99 6.56
C HIS A 11 -6.14 -8.03 6.06
N GLU A 12 -4.89 -8.50 5.99
CA GLU A 12 -3.72 -7.70 5.61
C GLU A 12 -3.32 -8.10 4.17
N ASN A 13 -4.07 -7.53 3.22
CA ASN A 13 -4.15 -7.79 1.78
C ASN A 13 -2.84 -8.14 1.06
N PRO A 14 -2.83 -9.19 0.20
CA PRO A 14 -2.07 -9.01 -1.04
C PRO A 14 -2.68 -9.74 -2.24
N ALA A 15 -3.99 -9.91 -2.44
CA ALA A 15 -4.40 -10.64 -3.65
C ALA A 15 -3.97 -9.87 -4.92
N ALA A 16 -4.26 -8.57 -4.95
CA ALA A 16 -3.69 -7.66 -5.95
C ALA A 16 -2.16 -7.53 -5.80
N LEU A 17 -1.63 -7.34 -4.58
CA LEU A 17 -0.18 -7.10 -4.41
C LEU A 17 0.70 -8.34 -4.69
N ALA A 18 0.26 -9.54 -4.36
CA ALA A 18 0.91 -10.81 -4.69
C ALA A 18 0.81 -11.11 -6.17
N ALA A 19 -0.25 -10.64 -6.86
CA ALA A 19 -0.34 -10.69 -8.30
C ALA A 19 0.49 -9.59 -9.00
N GLN A 20 1.14 -8.68 -8.26
CA GLN A 20 1.93 -7.56 -8.81
C GLN A 20 3.00 -8.00 -9.82
N PRO A 21 3.75 -9.09 -9.63
CA PRO A 21 4.70 -9.57 -10.65
C PRO A 21 4.07 -9.84 -12.01
N VAL A 22 2.76 -10.10 -12.05
CA VAL A 22 2.00 -10.39 -13.27
C VAL A 22 1.30 -9.14 -13.79
N TRP A 23 0.52 -8.46 -12.95
CA TRP A 23 -0.30 -7.33 -13.39
C TRP A 23 0.48 -6.03 -13.53
N ALA A 24 1.52 -5.78 -12.72
CA ALA A 24 2.32 -4.56 -12.74
C ALA A 24 3.60 -4.72 -13.57
N ASN A 25 3.51 -5.46 -14.68
CA ASN A 25 4.62 -5.65 -15.59
C ASN A 25 5.19 -4.29 -16.04
N HIS A 26 6.48 -4.08 -15.80
CA HIS A 26 7.16 -2.79 -16.02
C HIS A 26 6.96 -2.29 -17.47
N GLY A 27 6.16 -1.23 -17.61
CA GLY A 27 5.83 -0.59 -18.90
C GLY A 27 4.60 -1.17 -19.62
N LYS A 28 4.00 -2.27 -19.12
CA LYS A 28 2.78 -2.87 -19.67
C LYS A 28 1.84 -3.36 -18.56
N PRO A 29 1.38 -2.48 -17.65
CA PRO A 29 0.48 -2.88 -16.58
C PRO A 29 -0.85 -3.37 -17.15
N ASN A 30 -1.40 -4.45 -16.57
CA ASN A 30 -2.72 -4.98 -16.86
C ASN A 30 -3.57 -5.00 -15.59
N VAL A 31 -4.27 -3.91 -15.33
CA VAL A 31 -5.06 -3.70 -14.11
C VAL A 31 -6.20 -4.70 -13.96
N GLU A 32 -6.70 -5.29 -15.05
CA GLU A 32 -7.77 -6.30 -14.96
C GLU A 32 -7.29 -7.56 -14.20
N ILE A 33 -6.02 -7.94 -14.32
CA ILE A 33 -5.44 -9.05 -13.55
C ILE A 33 -5.45 -8.71 -12.05
N ALA A 34 -5.23 -7.44 -11.67
CA ALA A 34 -5.31 -7.02 -10.28
C ALA A 34 -6.75 -7.11 -9.73
N PHE A 35 -7.74 -6.72 -10.54
CA PHE A 35 -9.16 -6.86 -10.19
C PHE A 35 -9.57 -8.32 -10.06
N GLN A 36 -9.22 -9.17 -11.03
CA GLN A 36 -9.48 -10.62 -10.97
C GLN A 36 -8.83 -11.24 -9.74
N ALA A 37 -7.58 -10.87 -9.43
CA ALA A 37 -6.91 -11.38 -8.24
C ALA A 37 -7.67 -11.00 -6.96
N ALA A 38 -8.16 -9.77 -6.87
CA ALA A 38 -8.95 -9.31 -5.74
C ALA A 38 -10.35 -9.94 -5.67
N GLU A 39 -10.98 -10.22 -6.81
CA GLU A 39 -12.28 -10.93 -6.88
C GLU A 39 -12.17 -12.34 -6.28
N MET A 40 -11.07 -13.05 -6.53
CA MET A 40 -10.85 -14.41 -5.98
C MET A 40 -10.86 -14.45 -4.44
N VAL A 41 -10.57 -13.32 -3.77
CA VAL A 41 -10.61 -13.20 -2.31
C VAL A 41 -11.87 -12.48 -1.81
N GLY A 42 -12.87 -12.28 -2.67
CA GLY A 42 -14.19 -11.77 -2.32
C GLY A 42 -14.43 -10.28 -2.57
N LEU A 43 -13.58 -9.60 -3.35
CA LEU A 43 -13.87 -8.22 -3.77
C LEU A 43 -15.09 -8.19 -4.71
N ASP A 44 -16.10 -7.39 -4.38
CA ASP A 44 -17.20 -7.06 -5.29
C ASP A 44 -16.69 -6.11 -6.40
N LEU A 45 -16.51 -6.66 -7.61
CA LEU A 45 -16.01 -5.91 -8.75
C LEU A 45 -16.93 -4.80 -9.23
N ALA A 46 -18.26 -4.98 -9.16
CA ALA A 46 -19.21 -3.97 -9.59
C ALA A 46 -19.10 -2.73 -8.68
N ARG A 47 -19.09 -2.97 -7.37
CA ARG A 47 -18.90 -1.92 -6.36
C ARG A 47 -17.51 -1.28 -6.45
N ALA A 48 -16.46 -2.08 -6.66
CA ALA A 48 -15.10 -1.56 -6.80
C ALA A 48 -14.95 -0.63 -8.01
N ARG A 49 -15.48 -1.03 -9.18
CA ARG A 49 -15.47 -0.20 -10.40
C ARG A 49 -16.23 1.11 -10.20
N GLN A 50 -17.40 1.05 -9.54
CA GLN A 50 -18.15 2.26 -9.19
C GLN A 50 -17.40 3.16 -8.22
N ALA A 51 -16.68 2.60 -7.25
CA ALA A 51 -15.89 3.36 -6.28
C ALA A 51 -14.71 4.09 -6.93
N VAL A 52 -13.96 3.40 -7.80
CA VAL A 52 -12.80 3.99 -8.51
C VAL A 52 -13.23 5.10 -9.48
N ALA A 53 -14.42 4.99 -10.08
CA ALA A 53 -14.95 6.01 -10.99
C ALA A 53 -15.46 7.30 -10.32
N ARG A 54 -15.48 7.37 -8.98
CA ARG A 54 -16.02 8.55 -8.27
C ARG A 54 -15.08 9.76 -8.44
N PRO A 55 -15.61 10.98 -8.63
CA PRO A 55 -14.78 12.19 -8.63
C PRO A 55 -13.96 12.37 -7.36
N SER A 56 -14.47 11.93 -6.21
CA SER A 56 -13.74 11.93 -4.94
C SER A 56 -12.49 11.05 -4.97
N MET A 57 -12.50 9.97 -5.76
CA MET A 57 -11.33 9.10 -5.91
C MET A 57 -10.24 9.80 -6.71
N GLN A 58 -10.63 10.50 -7.78
CA GLN A 58 -9.70 11.32 -8.56
C GLN A 58 -9.10 12.47 -7.72
N ALA A 59 -9.92 13.13 -6.90
CA ALA A 59 -9.46 14.16 -5.99
C ALA A 59 -8.45 13.63 -4.95
N LEU A 60 -8.70 12.42 -4.41
CA LEU A 60 -7.77 11.79 -3.48
C LEU A 60 -6.41 11.50 -4.14
N LEU A 61 -6.41 10.89 -5.35
CA LEU A 61 -5.17 10.64 -6.09
C LEU A 61 -4.41 11.93 -6.42
N GLN A 62 -5.14 13.01 -6.71
CA GLN A 62 -4.52 14.31 -6.98
C GLN A 62 -3.87 14.91 -5.73
N GLN A 63 -4.49 14.72 -4.56
CA GLN A 63 -3.91 15.12 -3.28
C GLN A 63 -2.64 14.30 -2.98
N ASP A 64 -2.67 12.98 -3.16
CA ASP A 64 -1.50 12.12 -2.95
C ASP A 64 -0.31 12.57 -3.82
N ILE A 65 -0.56 12.95 -5.08
CA ILE A 65 0.48 13.49 -5.98
C ILE A 65 1.05 14.80 -5.44
N GLN A 66 0.21 15.71 -4.94
CA GLN A 66 0.66 16.98 -4.37
C GLN A 66 1.50 16.77 -3.10
N ASP A 67 1.10 15.82 -2.26
CA ASP A 67 1.83 15.49 -1.03
C ASP A 67 3.21 14.89 -1.35
N LEU A 68 3.29 13.99 -2.33
CA LEU A 68 4.57 13.44 -2.79
C LEU A 68 5.51 14.54 -3.34
N GLN A 69 4.96 15.52 -4.07
CA GLN A 69 5.72 16.66 -4.59
C GLN A 69 6.21 17.57 -3.46
N ALA A 70 5.34 17.89 -2.49
CA ALA A 70 5.68 18.71 -1.32
C ALA A 70 6.78 18.05 -0.48
N LEU A 71 6.76 16.72 -0.37
CA LEU A 71 7.77 15.91 0.31
C LEU A 71 9.01 15.62 -0.55
N LYS A 72 9.06 16.12 -1.80
CA LYS A 72 10.16 15.91 -2.76
C LYS A 72 10.47 14.42 -3.02
N VAL A 73 9.46 13.56 -2.93
CA VAL A 73 9.59 12.13 -3.22
C VAL A 73 9.63 11.93 -4.73
N ASN A 74 10.75 11.43 -5.25
CA ASN A 74 10.94 11.19 -6.69
C ASN A 74 11.01 9.70 -7.08
N LYS A 75 11.03 8.80 -6.08
CA LYS A 75 11.09 7.34 -6.27
C LYS A 75 10.32 6.65 -5.16
N THR A 76 9.74 5.50 -5.49
CA THR A 76 9.10 4.59 -4.54
C THR A 76 9.90 3.28 -4.49
N PRO A 77 9.97 2.58 -3.35
CA PRO A 77 9.42 2.97 -2.04
C PRO A 77 10.22 4.09 -1.35
N THR A 78 9.55 4.91 -0.54
CA THR A 78 10.14 5.92 0.36
C THR A 78 9.40 5.86 1.69
N PHE A 79 10.11 5.95 2.81
CA PHE A 79 9.56 5.87 4.17
C PHE A 79 9.96 7.10 4.99
N PHE A 80 9.05 7.53 5.86
CA PHE A 80 9.28 8.56 6.86
C PHE A 80 8.85 8.04 8.24
N VAL A 81 9.62 8.35 9.28
CA VAL A 81 9.26 8.12 10.67
C VAL A 81 9.24 9.48 11.35
N ASN A 82 8.06 9.92 11.79
CA ASN A 82 7.85 11.26 12.38
C ASN A 82 8.46 12.41 11.56
N GLY A 83 8.35 12.35 10.22
CA GLY A 83 8.88 13.35 9.32
C GLY A 83 10.37 13.21 8.97
N ARG A 84 11.11 12.28 9.61
CA ARG A 84 12.48 11.94 9.23
C ARG A 84 12.48 10.87 8.15
N SER A 85 13.18 11.12 7.05
CA SER A 85 13.39 10.11 6.00
C SER A 85 14.40 9.06 6.42
N LEU A 86 14.29 7.86 5.83
CA LEU A 86 15.31 6.82 6.00
C LEU A 86 16.61 7.21 5.27
N PRO A 87 17.79 7.15 5.93
CA PRO A 87 19.07 7.38 5.28
C PRO A 87 19.40 6.34 4.19
N SER A 88 18.94 5.11 4.40
CA SER A 88 19.00 4.02 3.43
C SER A 88 17.80 3.10 3.58
N PHE A 89 17.39 2.45 2.48
CA PHE A 89 16.20 1.62 2.45
C PHE A 89 16.46 0.22 3.04
N GLY A 90 15.56 -0.23 3.92
CA GLY A 90 15.52 -1.61 4.40
C GLY A 90 14.77 -1.74 5.73
N PRO A 91 14.35 -2.97 6.08
CA PRO A 91 13.58 -3.23 7.30
C PRO A 91 14.37 -2.90 8.57
N ASP A 92 15.68 -3.19 8.60
CA ASP A 92 16.54 -2.91 9.75
C ASP A 92 16.72 -1.39 9.96
N GLN A 93 16.88 -0.65 8.87
CA GLN A 93 16.98 0.81 8.89
C GLN A 93 15.67 1.46 9.37
N LEU A 94 14.53 0.92 8.93
CA LEU A 94 13.22 1.36 9.42
C LEU A 94 13.08 1.09 10.91
N ALA A 95 13.41 -0.13 11.36
CA ALA A 95 13.31 -0.53 12.77
C ALA A 95 14.20 0.33 13.67
N ALA A 96 15.44 0.62 13.24
CA ALA A 96 16.35 1.49 13.96
C ALA A 96 15.79 2.92 14.10
N LEU A 97 15.29 3.51 13.02
CA LEU A 97 14.73 4.86 13.05
C LEU A 97 13.46 4.95 13.93
N VAL A 98 12.61 3.93 13.90
CA VAL A 98 11.46 3.82 14.81
C VAL A 98 11.92 3.76 16.27
N ALA A 99 12.93 2.95 16.58
CA ALA A 99 13.45 2.85 17.94
C ALA A 99 14.02 4.19 18.45
N GLU A 100 14.75 4.92 17.61
CA GLU A 100 15.25 6.26 17.93
C GLU A 100 14.11 7.23 18.28
N GLU A 101 13.08 7.28 17.44
CA GLU A 101 11.93 8.17 17.61
C GLU A 101 11.13 7.83 18.88
N VAL A 102 10.93 6.55 19.18
CA VAL A 102 10.24 6.10 20.41
C VAL A 102 11.01 6.50 21.67
N VAL A 103 12.34 6.41 21.66
CA VAL A 103 13.18 6.87 22.77
C VAL A 103 13.13 8.40 22.89
N GLY A 104 13.13 9.10 21.75
CA GLY A 104 13.06 10.56 21.68
C GLY A 104 11.74 11.15 22.20
N SER A 105 10.60 10.48 21.96
CA SER A 105 9.26 10.96 22.36
C SER A 105 8.91 10.77 23.83
N LYS A 106 9.72 10.07 24.63
CA LYS A 106 9.47 9.87 26.08
C LYS A 106 9.94 11.04 26.97
N ARG A 107 10.10 12.24 26.40
CA ARG A 107 10.54 13.45 27.11
C ARG A 107 9.38 14.39 27.38
#